data_AF-M9PGM2-F1
#
_entry.id   AF-M9PGM2-F1
#
_cell.length_a   1.000
_cell.length_b   1.000
_cell.length_c   1.000
_cell.angle_alpha   90.00
_cell.angle_beta   90.00
_cell.angle_gamma   90.00
#
_symmetry.space_group_name_H-M   'P 1'
#
loop_
_entity.id
_entity.type
_entity.pdbx_description
1 polymer ?
#
loop_
_entity_poly.entity_id
_entity_poly.type
_entity_poly.pdbx_seq_one_letter_code
_entity_poly.pdbx_strand_id
1 'polypeptide(L)'
;YANIMMMNTLTCVLFLNPGSLLSPDMFTMNLMLKTTALTMLFLWTRASYPRFRYDQLMHLLWKNFLPLTLALLLWHTTFPTMLSGLPPQ
;
A
#
# COMPACT_ATOMS: atom_id res chain seq x y z
N TYR A 1 -15.32 -9.33 5.96
CA TYR A 1 -13.99 -9.88 5.62
C TYR A 1 -13.61 -9.69 4.16
N ALA A 2 -14.56 -9.79 3.21
CA ALA A 2 -14.32 -9.52 1.79
C ALA A 2 -13.60 -8.17 1.52
N ASN A 3 -14.03 -7.08 2.17
CA ASN A 3 -13.37 -5.77 2.02
C ASN A 3 -11.90 -5.76 2.49
N ILE A 4 -11.56 -6.53 3.53
CA ILE A 4 -10.17 -6.64 4.02
C ILE A 4 -9.33 -7.41 3.01
N MET A 5 -9.88 -8.48 2.44
CA MET A 5 -9.20 -9.24 1.38
C MET A 5 -8.98 -8.37 0.14
N MET A 6 -10.01 -7.64 -0.30
CA MET A 6 -9.94 -6.74 -1.46
C MET A 6 -8.93 -5.59 -1.29
N MET A 7 -8.86 -4.99 -0.10
CA MET A 7 -7.88 -3.91 0.13
C MET A 7 -6.44 -4.45 0.20
N ASN A 8 -6.23 -5.65 0.74
CA ASN A 8 -4.91 -6.29 0.73
C ASN A 8 -4.48 -6.72 -0.68
N THR A 9 -5.40 -7.20 -1.53
CA THR A 9 -5.10 -7.50 -2.93
C THR A 9 -4.71 -6.24 -3.71
N LEU A 10 -5.43 -5.14 -3.52
CA LEU A 10 -5.11 -3.84 -4.12
C LEU A 10 -3.74 -3.32 -3.66
N THR A 11 -3.42 -3.44 -2.38
CA THR A 11 -2.12 -3.03 -1.82
C THR A 11 -0.98 -3.87 -2.41
N CYS A 12 -1.16 -5.18 -2.57
CA CYS A 12 -0.19 -6.04 -3.27
C CYS A 12 0.07 -5.55 -4.69
N VAL A 13 -0.99 -5.29 -5.47
CA VAL A 13 -0.84 -4.89 -6.88
C VAL A 13 -0.13 -3.54 -7.00
N LEU A 14 -0.45 -2.57 -6.13
CA LEU A 14 0.13 -1.22 -6.19
C LEU A 14 1.58 -1.16 -5.71
N PHE A 15 1.95 -1.87 -4.64
CA PHE A 15 3.26 -1.70 -4.00
C PHE A 15 4.21 -2.89 -4.19
N LEU A 16 3.67 -4.11 -4.27
CA LEU A 16 4.46 -5.33 -4.40
C LEU A 16 4.14 -5.99 -5.73
N ASN A 17 4.62 -5.38 -6.82
CA ASN A 17 4.50 -5.92 -8.17
C ASN A 17 4.67 -7.46 -8.14
N PRO A 18 3.65 -8.25 -8.55
CA PRO A 18 3.71 -9.71 -8.51
C PRO A 18 4.69 -10.33 -9.51
N GLY A 19 5.48 -9.51 -10.22
CA GLY A 19 6.37 -9.91 -11.31
C GLY A 19 5.59 -10.02 -12.62
N SER A 20 6.23 -9.72 -13.74
CA SER A 20 5.63 -9.91 -15.07
C SER A 20 6.47 -10.84 -15.95
N LEU A 21 5.75 -11.66 -16.74
CA LEU A 21 6.10 -12.23 -18.06
C LEU A 21 6.49 -13.72 -18.21
N LEU A 22 6.69 -14.53 -17.18
CA LEU A 22 7.15 -15.92 -17.39
C LEU A 22 6.04 -16.98 -17.47
N SER A 23 4.88 -16.78 -16.84
CA SER A 23 3.69 -17.63 -17.00
C SER A 23 2.46 -17.07 -16.25
N PRO A 24 1.24 -17.16 -16.82
CA PRO A 24 0.02 -16.65 -16.18
C PRO A 24 -0.32 -17.39 -14.87
N ASP A 25 -0.02 -18.69 -14.77
CA ASP A 25 -0.30 -19.47 -13.55
C ASP A 25 0.60 -19.05 -12.38
N MET A 26 1.89 -18.79 -12.64
CA MET A 26 2.84 -18.35 -11.61
C MET A 26 2.53 -16.94 -11.10
N PHE A 27 1.96 -16.07 -11.95
CA PHE A 27 1.50 -14.75 -11.55
C PHE A 27 0.40 -14.83 -10.49
N THR A 28 -0.63 -15.64 -10.73
CA THR A 28 -1.74 -15.81 -9.79
C THR A 28 -1.27 -16.43 -8.47
N MET A 29 -0.38 -17.43 -8.53
CA MET A 29 0.21 -18.05 -7.34
C MET A 29 1.02 -17.05 -6.51
N ASN A 30 1.85 -16.22 -7.14
CA ASN A 30 2.66 -15.21 -6.44
C ASN A 30 1.80 -14.12 -5.82
N LEU A 31 0.76 -13.67 -6.53
CA LEU A 31 -0.23 -12.72 -5.98
C LEU A 31 -0.94 -13.31 -4.75
N MET A 32 -1.41 -14.55 -4.84
CA MET A 32 -2.08 -15.23 -3.72
C MET A 32 -1.14 -15.42 -2.52
N LEU A 33 0.13 -15.74 -2.74
CA LEU A 33 1.12 -15.86 -1.68
C LEU A 33 1.39 -14.51 -0.99
N LYS A 34 1.62 -13.44 -1.77
CA LYS A 34 1.89 -12.10 -1.23
C LYS A 34 0.67 -11.55 -0.47
N THR A 35 -0.53 -11.77 -1.01
CA THR A 35 -1.77 -11.31 -0.37
C THR A 35 -2.05 -12.05 0.93
N THR A 36 -1.82 -13.36 0.99
CA THR A 36 -1.96 -14.13 2.25
C THR A 36 -0.92 -13.71 3.29
N ALA A 37 0.32 -13.40 2.89
CA ALA A 37 1.31 -12.84 3.82
C ALA A 37 0.87 -11.48 4.41
N LEU A 38 0.31 -10.59 3.58
CA LEU A 38 -0.22 -9.30 4.02
C LEU A 38 -1.46 -9.42 4.93
N THR A 39 -2.37 -10.36 4.63
CA THR A 39 -3.53 -10.59 5.50
C THR A 39 -3.10 -11.15 6.86
N MET A 40 -2.09 -12.03 6.90
CA MET A 40 -1.50 -12.50 8.17
C MET A 40 -0.90 -11.35 8.98
N LEU A 41 -0.21 -10.42 8.33
CA LEU A 41 0.30 -9.21 8.99
C LEU A 41 -0.84 -8.32 9.52
N PHE A 42 -1.95 -8.18 8.79
CA PHE A 42 -3.11 -7.45 9.27
C PHE A 42 -3.76 -8.10 10.50
N LEU A 43 -3.84 -9.43 10.54
CA LEU A 43 -4.32 -10.16 11.72
C LEU A 43 -3.35 -9.99 12.90
N TRP A 44 -2.03 -10.02 12.64
CA TRP A 44 -1.01 -9.84 13.67
C TRP A 44 -1.07 -8.43 14.28
N THR A 45 -1.10 -7.38 13.46
CA THR A 45 -1.20 -5.99 13.96
C THR A 45 -2.45 -5.78 14.81
N ARG A 46 -3.59 -6.39 14.44
CA ARG A 46 -4.81 -6.37 15.26
C ARG A 46 -4.63 -7.07 16.63
N ALA A 47 -3.82 -8.12 16.70
CA ALA A 47 -3.55 -8.83 17.95
C ALA A 47 -2.57 -8.08 18.87
N SER A 48 -1.62 -7.34 18.29
CA SER A 48 -0.55 -6.67 19.05
C SER A 48 -0.92 -5.27 19.54
N TYR A 49 -1.80 -4.54 18.86
CA TYR A 49 -2.10 -3.15 19.22
C TYR A 49 -3.45 -2.99 19.94
N PRO A 50 -3.49 -2.26 21.07
CA PRO A 50 -4.74 -1.90 21.73
C PRO A 50 -5.52 -0.87 20.91
N ARG A 51 -6.84 -0.79 21.12
CA ARG A 51 -7.72 0.12 20.36
C ARG A 51 -7.36 1.58 20.61
N PHE A 52 -7.03 2.31 19.54
CA PHE A 52 -6.87 3.77 19.58
C PHE A 52 -8.22 4.48 19.69
N ARG A 53 -8.26 5.59 20.44
CA ARG A 53 -9.46 6.43 20.55
C ARG A 53 -9.64 7.26 19.27
N TYR A 54 -10.90 7.59 18.92
CA TYR A 54 -11.23 8.34 17.70
C TYR A 54 -10.48 9.67 17.59
N ASP A 55 -10.33 10.40 18.71
CA ASP A 55 -9.61 11.68 18.72
C ASP A 55 -8.13 11.53 18.37
N GLN A 56 -7.51 10.42 18.79
CA GLN A 56 -6.13 10.11 18.47
C GLN A 56 -5.98 9.73 16.99
N LEU A 57 -6.93 8.97 16.45
CA LEU A 57 -6.97 8.62 15.03
C LEU A 57 -7.12 9.88 14.16
N MET A 58 -8.05 10.76 14.51
CA MET A 58 -8.30 12.00 13.79
C MET A 58 -7.07 12.91 13.84
N HIS A 59 -6.44 13.06 15.01
CA HIS A 59 -5.22 13.84 15.14
C HIS A 59 -4.08 13.26 14.30
N LEU A 60 -3.91 11.94 14.29
CA LEU A 60 -2.85 11.27 13.54
C LEU A 60 -3.06 11.45 12.02
N LEU A 61 -4.30 11.28 11.54
CA LEU A 61 -4.61 11.46 10.12
C LEU A 61 -4.41 12.92 9.66
N TRP A 62 -4.92 13.89 10.43
CA TRP A 62 -4.97 15.28 10.00
C TRP A 62 -3.71 16.06 10.26
N LYS A 63 -3.00 15.81 11.38
CA LYS A 63 -1.79 16.58 11.70
C LYS A 63 -0.51 15.91 11.24
N ASN A 64 -0.49 14.58 11.07
CA ASN A 64 0.73 13.88 10.67
C ASN A 64 0.63 13.38 9.22
N PHE A 65 -0.38 12.57 8.90
CA PHE A 65 -0.46 11.98 7.56
C PHE A 65 -0.75 13.02 6.47
N LEU A 66 -1.67 13.96 6.70
CA LEU A 66 -2.06 14.95 5.70
C LEU A 66 -0.90 15.86 5.23
N PRO A 67 -0.11 16.51 6.11
CA PRO A 67 1.03 17.30 5.64
C PRO A 67 2.11 16.43 4.99
N LEU A 68 2.30 15.18 5.46
CA LEU A 68 3.26 14.25 4.89
C LEU A 68 2.86 13.81 3.47
N THR A 69 1.59 13.48 3.23
CA THR A 69 1.11 13.08 1.90
C THR A 69 1.22 14.23 0.91
N LEU A 70 0.96 15.47 1.34
CA LEU A 70 1.11 16.65 0.50
C LEU A 70 2.59 16.92 0.14
N ALA A 71 3.51 16.74 1.09
CA ALA A 71 4.95 16.81 0.83
C ALA A 71 5.42 15.71 -0.14
N LEU A 72 4.96 14.47 0.05
CA LEU A 72 5.27 13.35 -0.84
C LEU A 72 4.70 13.54 -2.24
N LEU A 73 3.52 14.15 -2.38
CA LEU A 73 2.92 14.47 -3.68
C LEU A 73 3.78 15.47 -4.44
N LEU A 74 4.21 16.56 -3.78
CA LEU A 74 5.12 17.54 -4.39
C LEU A 74 6.46 16.90 -4.77
N TRP A 75 6.98 16.01 -3.94
CA TRP A 75 8.19 15.25 -4.27
C TRP A 75 8.00 14.36 -5.49
N HIS A 76 6.91 13.59 -5.54
CA HIS A 76 6.66 12.66 -6.65
C HIS A 76 6.40 13.33 -8.00
N THR A 77 5.95 14.59 -8.03
CA THR A 77 5.79 15.35 -9.29
C THR A 77 7.09 16.04 -9.71
N THR A 78 7.86 16.56 -8.76
CA THR A 78 9.13 17.26 -9.03
C THR A 78 10.27 16.29 -9.33
N PHE A 79 10.29 15.11 -8.72
CA PHE A 79 11.37 14.15 -8.88
C PHE A 79 11.50 13.62 -10.34
N PRO A 80 10.43 13.17 -11.03
CA PRO A 80 10.52 12.74 -12.42
C PRO A 80 10.82 13.88 -13.39
N THR A 81 10.32 15.09 -13.12
CA THR A 81 10.56 16.27 -13.96
C THR A 81 12.00 16.74 -13.86
N MET A 82 12.59 16.74 -12.65
CA MET A 82 14.02 17.05 -12.44
C MET A 82 14.93 16.03 -13.14
N LEU A 83 14.59 14.74 -13.09
CA LEU A 83 15.41 13.68 -13.69
C LEU A 83 15.17 13.50 -15.21
N SER A 84 14.35 14.36 -15.83
CA SER A 84 13.89 14.20 -17.23
C SER A 84 13.36 12.78 -17.55
N GLY A 85 12.82 12.09 -16.55
CA GLY A 85 12.39 10.70 -16.59
C GLY A 85 10.87 10.58 -16.55
N LEU A 86 10.19 11.33 -17.41
CA LEU A 86 8.74 11.21 -17.54
C LEU A 86 8.40 9.81 -18.10
N PRO A 87 7.50 9.06 -17.46
CA PRO A 87 7.06 7.78 -18.02
C PRO A 87 6.40 8.02 -19.39
N PRO A 88 6.59 7.10 -20.36
CA PRO A 88 5.89 7.18 -21.64
C PRO A 88 4.37 7.11 -21.41
N GLN A 89 3.62 7.92 -22.16
CA GLN A 89 2.15 7.98 -22.10
C GLN A 89 1.50 6.72 -22.68
#